data_AF-A0A0M0JQC3-F1
#
_entry.id   AF-A0A0M0JQC3-F1
#
_cell.length_a   1.000
_cell.length_b   1.000
_cell.length_c   1.000
_cell.angle_alpha   90.00
_cell.angle_beta   90.00
_cell.angle_gamma   90.00
#
_symmetry.space_group_name_H-M   'P 1'
#
loop_
_entity.id
_entity.type
_entity.pdbx_description
1 polymer ?
#
loop_
_entity_poly.entity_id
_entity_poly.type
_entity_poly.pdbx_seq_one_letter_code
_entity_poly.pdbx_strand_id
1 'polypeptide(L)'
;MKPGSGGLAGGGIYFATTPELTAHKAHKKGVILEATVALGRIHTLEAAGDPTMTLQKLNSLGYNSVCIARAVSSGHEYVVYDPKQVSAIQYAPSHAPVQAVWSV
;
A
#
# COMPACT_ATOMS: atom_id res chain seq x y z
N MET A 1 12.85 -0.42 1.66
CA MET A 1 12.22 -0.96 0.43
C MET A 1 12.60 -0.07 -0.76
N LYS A 2 12.61 -0.59 -1.99
CA LYS A 2 12.90 0.21 -3.21
C LYS A 2 11.60 0.48 -3.96
N PRO A 3 11.31 1.71 -4.42
CA PRO A 3 10.16 1.99 -5.27
C PRO A 3 10.21 1.20 -6.58
N GLY A 4 9.04 0.87 -7.12
CA GLY A 4 8.90 0.26 -8.45
C GLY A 4 9.16 1.27 -9.57
N SER A 5 9.06 0.81 -10.82
CA SER A 5 9.24 1.65 -12.02
C SER A 5 7.93 2.13 -12.67
N GLY A 6 6.77 1.73 -12.14
CA GLY A 6 5.46 2.10 -12.68
C GLY A 6 4.31 1.68 -11.78
N GLY A 7 3.09 1.76 -12.32
CA GLY A 7 1.85 1.47 -11.61
C GLY A 7 0.84 2.60 -11.80
N LEU A 8 -0.34 2.42 -11.21
CA LEU A 8 -1.47 3.34 -11.40
C LEU A 8 -1.22 4.74 -10.81
N ALA A 9 -0.32 4.86 -9.83
CA ALA A 9 0.19 6.11 -9.29
C ALA A 9 1.71 6.23 -9.56
N GLY A 10 2.20 5.74 -10.70
CA GLY A 10 3.63 5.80 -11.04
C GLY A 10 4.52 4.89 -10.19
N GLY A 11 5.84 5.12 -10.26
CA GLY A 11 6.88 4.27 -9.66
C GLY A 11 7.05 4.43 -8.14
N GLY A 12 6.02 4.06 -7.36
CA GLY A 12 6.03 4.10 -5.90
C GLY A 12 6.18 2.74 -5.22
N ILE A 13 6.00 2.72 -3.89
CA ILE A 13 5.90 1.51 -3.06
C ILE A 13 4.43 1.37 -2.66
N TYR A 14 3.78 0.30 -3.12
CA TYR A 14 2.35 0.09 -2.98
C TYR A 14 2.03 -0.81 -1.78
N PHE A 15 1.01 -0.42 -1.02
CA PHE A 15 0.51 -1.14 0.14
C PHE A 15 -0.99 -1.37 0.00
N ALA A 16 -1.43 -2.57 0.34
CA ALA A 16 -2.83 -2.87 0.60
C ALA A 16 -3.04 -3.06 2.10
N THR A 17 -4.28 -2.86 2.56
CA THR A 17 -4.60 -2.85 3.99
C THR A 17 -4.94 -4.23 4.56
N THR A 18 -5.05 -5.26 3.72
CA THR A 18 -5.30 -6.63 4.18
C THR A 18 -4.42 -7.66 3.45
N PRO A 19 -4.16 -8.82 4.06
CA PRO A 19 -3.45 -9.92 3.40
C PRO A 19 -4.14 -10.42 2.13
N GLU A 20 -5.47 -10.48 2.11
CA GLU A 20 -6.26 -10.97 0.96
C GLU A 20 -6.11 -10.03 -0.24
N LEU A 21 -6.16 -8.72 -0.01
CA LEU A 21 -5.95 -7.72 -1.05
C LEU A 21 -4.51 -7.73 -1.56
N THR A 22 -3.55 -7.89 -0.66
CA THR A 22 -2.13 -8.06 -1.01
C THR A 22 -1.95 -9.31 -1.87
N ALA A 23 -2.52 -10.43 -1.45
CA ALA A 23 -2.48 -11.69 -2.18
C ALA A 23 -3.15 -11.55 -3.55
N HIS A 24 -4.30 -10.91 -3.66
CA HIS A 24 -4.97 -10.70 -4.96
C HIS A 24 -4.10 -9.89 -5.95
N LYS A 25 -3.40 -8.86 -5.47
CA LYS A 25 -2.59 -7.96 -6.31
C LYS A 25 -1.16 -8.45 -6.58
N ALA A 26 -0.66 -9.40 -5.81
CA ALA A 26 0.70 -9.91 -5.96
C ALA A 26 0.86 -10.74 -7.25
N HIS A 27 1.75 -10.32 -8.14
CA HIS A 27 2.09 -11.06 -9.37
C HIS A 27 2.83 -12.38 -9.10
N LYS A 28 3.46 -12.52 -7.94
CA LYS A 28 4.11 -13.75 -7.46
C LYS A 28 3.67 -13.99 -6.02
N LYS A 29 3.40 -15.24 -5.67
CA LYS A 29 2.96 -15.62 -4.32
C LYS A 29 4.16 -16.07 -3.48
N GLY A 30 4.03 -15.95 -2.17
CA GLY A 30 5.07 -16.25 -1.20
C GLY A 30 4.70 -15.65 0.14
N VAL A 31 5.67 -15.05 0.82
CA VAL A 31 5.45 -14.32 2.08
C VAL A 31 4.72 -13.00 1.84
N ILE A 32 3.91 -12.59 2.82
CA ILE A 32 3.37 -11.24 2.91
C ILE A 32 4.21 -10.48 3.93
N LEU A 33 4.58 -9.25 3.59
CA LEU A 33 5.24 -8.33 4.52
C LEU A 33 4.20 -7.35 5.04
N GLU A 34 4.21 -7.17 6.35
CA GLU A 34 3.51 -6.10 7.05
C GLU A 34 4.52 -5.00 7.39
N ALA A 35 4.11 -3.74 7.30
CA ALA A 35 4.96 -2.61 7.61
C ALA A 35 4.14 -1.43 8.17
N THR A 36 4.79 -0.62 9.00
CA THR A 36 4.26 0.69 9.38
C THR A 36 4.64 1.71 8.31
N VAL A 37 3.64 2.41 7.76
CA VAL A 37 3.81 3.38 6.67
C VAL A 37 3.40 4.78 7.13
N ALA A 38 4.34 5.73 7.08
CA ALA A 38 4.09 7.14 7.40
C ALA A 38 3.45 7.85 6.20
N LEU A 39 2.12 7.95 6.21
CA LEU A 39 1.35 8.50 5.09
C LEU A 39 1.37 10.03 5.01
N GLY A 40 1.40 10.73 6.15
CA GLY A 40 1.33 12.19 6.18
C GLY A 40 0.07 12.72 5.48
N ARG A 41 0.21 13.77 4.66
CA ARG A 41 -0.89 14.31 3.85
C ARG A 41 -1.14 13.42 2.63
N ILE A 42 -2.35 12.91 2.51
CA ILE A 42 -2.73 11.97 1.45
C ILE A 42 -3.34 12.73 0.27
N HIS A 43 -2.80 12.50 -0.93
CA HIS A 43 -3.45 12.88 -2.19
C HIS A 43 -4.32 11.72 -2.68
N THR A 44 -5.62 11.94 -2.82
CA THR A 44 -6.52 10.91 -3.35
C THR A 44 -6.57 10.97 -4.87
N LEU A 45 -6.25 9.85 -5.52
CA LEU A 45 -6.45 9.65 -6.94
C LEU A 45 -7.71 8.81 -7.18
N GLU A 46 -8.49 9.18 -8.20
CA GLU A 46 -9.61 8.38 -8.67
C GLU A 46 -9.15 7.11 -9.40
N ALA A 47 -10.10 6.27 -9.82
CA ALA A 47 -9.81 4.96 -10.42
C ALA A 47 -8.90 5.01 -11.67
N ALA A 48 -8.89 6.12 -12.41
CA ALA A 48 -8.01 6.33 -13.56
C ALA A 48 -6.52 6.48 -13.17
N GLY A 49 -6.25 6.87 -11.92
CA GLY A 49 -4.90 7.10 -11.42
C GLY A 49 -4.15 8.24 -12.11
N ASP A 50 -2.85 8.26 -11.88
CA ASP A 50 -1.87 9.11 -12.54
C ASP A 50 -0.52 8.36 -12.63
N PRO A 51 -0.22 7.71 -13.77
CA PRO A 51 1.00 6.93 -13.92
C PRO A 51 2.27 7.81 -13.96
N THR A 52 2.12 9.14 -14.04
CA THR A 52 3.24 10.10 -14.03
C THR A 52 3.58 10.59 -12.63
N MET A 53 2.88 10.11 -11.60
CA MET A 53 3.11 10.56 -10.23
C MET A 53 4.52 10.16 -9.75
N THR A 54 5.20 11.13 -9.14
CA THR A 54 6.56 11.02 -8.59
C THR A 54 6.62 11.72 -7.23
N LEU A 55 7.67 11.45 -6.44
CA LEU A 55 7.92 12.18 -5.19
C LEU A 55 7.96 13.70 -5.40
N GLN A 56 8.63 14.17 -6.45
CA GLN A 56 8.74 15.60 -6.75
C GLN A 56 7.37 16.21 -7.07
N LYS A 57 6.56 15.56 -7.92
CA LYS A 57 5.21 16.02 -8.26
C LYS A 57 4.33 16.05 -7.02
N LEU A 58 4.35 15.00 -6.21
CA LEU A 58 3.55 14.89 -5.00
C LEU A 58 3.91 15.97 -3.97
N ASN A 59 5.20 16.21 -3.77
CA ASN A 59 5.69 17.27 -2.88
C ASN A 59 5.28 18.66 -3.39
N SER A 60 5.31 18.90 -4.71
CA SER A 60 4.87 20.18 -5.28
C SER A 60 3.38 20.46 -5.07
N LEU A 61 2.58 19.40 -4.90
CA LEU A 61 1.15 19.48 -4.56
C LEU A 61 0.92 19.59 -3.04
N GLY A 62 1.96 19.51 -2.21
CA GLY A 62 1.86 19.59 -0.75
C GLY A 62 1.37 18.30 -0.08
N TYR A 63 1.61 17.14 -0.70
CA TYR A 63 1.24 15.82 -0.19
C TYR A 63 2.48 14.93 0.03
N ASN A 64 2.30 13.84 0.77
CA ASN A 64 3.36 12.91 1.17
C ASN A 64 3.09 11.47 0.71
N SER A 65 1.83 11.11 0.49
CA SER A 65 1.44 9.81 -0.06
C SER A 65 0.25 9.94 -0.99
N VAL A 66 -0.02 8.87 -1.73
CA VAL A 66 -1.23 8.72 -2.54
C VAL A 66 -2.15 7.68 -1.93
N CYS A 67 -3.45 7.92 -1.95
CA CYS A 67 -4.48 6.89 -1.81
C CYS A 67 -5.19 6.74 -3.15
N ILE A 68 -5.26 5.53 -3.68
CA ILE A 68 -6.03 5.25 -4.88
C ILE A 68 -7.44 4.85 -4.43
N ALA A 69 -8.43 5.69 -4.76
CA ALA A 69 -9.83 5.37 -4.57
C ALA A 69 -10.19 4.18 -5.46
N ARG A 70 -10.75 3.14 -4.84
CA ARG A 70 -11.21 1.94 -5.54
C ARG A 70 -12.63 1.63 -5.10
N ALA A 71 -13.34 0.84 -5.91
CA ALA A 71 -14.62 0.29 -5.49
C ALA A 71 -14.42 -0.44 -4.14
N VAL A 72 -15.37 -0.27 -3.22
CA VAL A 72 -15.28 -0.71 -1.81
C VAL A 72 -14.80 -2.17 -1.67
N SER A 73 -15.22 -3.04 -2.58
CA SER A 73 -14.86 -4.47 -2.60
C SER A 73 -13.38 -4.77 -2.90
N SER A 74 -12.62 -3.81 -3.44
CA SER A 74 -11.23 -4.01 -3.84
C SER A 74 -10.21 -3.33 -2.92
N GLY A 75 -10.70 -2.64 -1.89
CA GLY A 75 -9.94 -1.95 -0.85
C GLY A 75 -9.07 -0.80 -1.34
N HIS A 76 -8.73 0.10 -0.42
CA HIS A 76 -7.82 1.21 -0.70
C HIS A 76 -6.39 0.72 -0.92
N GLU A 77 -5.68 1.40 -1.82
CA GLU A 77 -4.25 1.20 -2.04
C GLU A 77 -3.52 2.48 -1.67
N TYR A 78 -2.46 2.35 -0.87
CA TYR A 78 -1.62 3.47 -0.46
C TYR A 78 -0.27 3.38 -1.14
N VAL A 79 0.26 4.53 -1.58
CA VAL A 79 1.53 4.61 -2.29
C VAL A 79 2.41 5.68 -1.66
N VAL A 80 3.65 5.31 -1.32
CA VAL A 80 4.70 6.23 -0.88
C VAL A 80 5.87 6.18 -1.85
N TYR A 81 6.64 7.26 -1.92
CA TYR A 81 7.75 7.40 -2.87
C TYR A 81 9.11 7.54 -2.18
N ASP A 82 9.15 7.94 -0.90
CA ASP A 82 10.36 7.91 -0.09
C ASP A 82 10.42 6.60 0.73
N PRO A 83 11.44 5.73 0.53
CA PRO A 83 11.67 4.55 1.35
C PRO A 83 11.70 4.79 2.86
N LYS A 84 12.06 6.01 3.31
CA LYS A 84 12.08 6.38 4.73
C LYS A 84 10.68 6.42 5.35
N GLN A 85 9.62 6.48 4.54
CA GLN A 85 8.24 6.39 5.01
C GLN A 85 7.85 4.96 5.41
N VAL A 86 8.71 3.96 5.17
CA VAL A 86 8.42 2.55 5.48
C VAL A 86 9.32 2.06 6.60
N SER A 87 8.71 1.56 7.67
CA SER A 87 9.40 1.10 8.89
C SER A 87 8.74 -0.13 9.48
N ALA A 88 9.37 -0.73 10.49
CA ALA A 88 8.85 -1.91 11.21
C ALA A 88 8.38 -3.04 10.26
N ILE A 89 9.22 -3.36 9.27
CA ILE A 89 8.89 -4.40 8.27
C ILE A 89 9.04 -5.76 8.95
N GLN A 90 7.97 -6.55 8.91
CA GLN A 90 7.91 -7.89 9.47
C GLN A 90 7.17 -8.84 8.54
N TYR A 91 7.35 -10.15 8.75
CA TYR A 91 6.47 -11.12 8.12
C TYR A 91 5.07 -10.95 8.71
N ALA A 92 4.06 -10.85 7.83
CA ALA A 92 2.69 -10.97 8.30
C ALA A 92 2.55 -12.36 8.97
N PRO A 93 1.82 -12.46 10.10
CA PRO A 93 1.62 -13.74 10.76
C PRO A 93 1.13 -14.76 9.73
N SER A 94 1.73 -15.96 9.75
CA SER A 94 1.22 -17.06 8.95
C SER A 94 -0.27 -17.21 9.29
N HIS A 95 -1.10 -17.49 8.28
CA HIS A 95 -2.51 -17.81 8.47
C HIS A 95 -2.62 -19.18 9.17
N ALA A 96 -2.10 -19.30 10.40
CA ALA A 96 -2.65 -20.27 11.32
C ALA A 96 -4.10 -19.83 11.55
N PRO A 97 -5.10 -20.72 11.39
CA PRO A 97 -6.48 -20.35 11.63
C PRO A 97 -6.57 -19.76 13.04
N VAL A 98 -7.08 -18.53 13.14
CA VAL A 98 -7.53 -17.97 14.40
C VAL A 98 -8.57 -18.94 14.95
N GLN A 99 -8.17 -19.76 15.94
CA GLN A 99 -9.16 -20.38 16.80
C GLN A 99 -9.84 -19.23 17.53
N ALA A 100 -11.07 -18.94 17.12
CA ALA A 100 -11.94 -18.01 17.84
C ALA A 100 -12.13 -18.56 19.26
N VAL A 101 -11.38 -17.99 20.20
CA VAL A 101 -11.60 -18.26 21.62
C VAL A 101 -12.79 -17.40 22.02
N TRP A 102 -13.99 -17.97 21.88
CA TRP A 102 -15.16 -17.43 22.57
C TRP A 102 -15.04 -17.88 24.03
N SER A 103 -14.81 -16.94 24.94
CA SER A 103 -15.03 -17.18 26.36
C SER A 103 -16.50 -16.88 26.67
N VAL A 104 -17.20 -17.86 27.21
CA VAL A 104 -18.53 -17.71 27.82
C VAL A 104 -18.44 -17.07 29.19
#